data_AF-A0A8V0YYW5-F1
#
_entry.id   AF-A0A8V0YYW5-F1
#
_cell.length_a   1.000
_cell.length_b   1.000
_cell.length_c   1.000
_cell.angle_alpha   90.00
_cell.angle_beta   90.00
_cell.angle_gamma   90.00
#
_symmetry.space_group_name_H-M   'P 1'
#
loop_
_entity.id
_entity.type
_entity.pdbx_description
1 polymer ?
#
loop_
_entity_poly.entity_id
_entity_poly.type
_entity_poly.pdbx_seq_one_letter_code
_entity_poly.pdbx_strand_id
1 'polypeptide(L)'
;MHVSTMLCVSPSSLRRNCSVCDRPQLHKSKFGGDVVDIYQREFLALRDRLHAAEQESLKRSKELNLVLEEIKRAVSEKQALRDINRTWSSLSDETKLKLWNITNKNVLHLPTIFHHLPHLLSKENSLQPAVHVGQGRTGVSVVMGIPSVKREVHSYLTDTLSSLISELTQQEKEDSVIVVLIAETDTQYTAGVAENIKNLFPKEIHSGLLEVISPSPHFYPDFSHLRESFGDPKERVRWRTKQNLDYCFLMMYAQSKGIYYVQLEDDIVAKPNYLSTMKNFALQQPSEEWMILEFSQLGFIGKMFKSLDLSLIVEFILMFYKDKPIDWLLDHILWVKVCNPEKDAKHCDRQKANLRIRFKPSLFQHVGTHSSLAGKIQKLKDKDFGKHALRKEHVNPPAEVSTSLKTYQHFTLEKAYLREDFFWAFTPTAGDFIRFRFFKPLRIERFFFRSGNIEHPEDKLFNTTVEVLPFDSLQSDKETLQEGRGTAVRYHRTADGYIQIGSFSKGVAEGEVDPSFGPLEAIRLSIQTDSPVWIILSEIFIKKAE
;
A
#
# COMPACT_ATOMS: atom_id res chain seq x y z
N MET A 1 58.81 -14.89 3.85
CA MET A 1 60.08 -15.48 3.38
C MET A 1 59.87 -15.98 1.95
N HIS A 2 60.73 -15.51 1.04
CA HIS A 2 61.07 -15.96 -0.34
C HIS A 2 60.00 -16.52 -1.30
N VAL A 3 59.67 -15.81 -2.41
CA VAL A 3 60.36 -15.70 -3.74
C VAL A 3 60.05 -16.94 -4.63
N SER A 4 59.33 -16.81 -5.76
CA SER A 4 59.93 -16.51 -7.08
C SER A 4 58.93 -16.05 -8.16
N THR A 5 59.53 -15.42 -9.18
CA THR A 5 59.04 -14.44 -10.16
C THR A 5 59.02 -14.99 -11.59
N MET A 6 58.19 -14.43 -12.49
CA MET A 6 58.45 -14.03 -13.92
C MET A 6 57.11 -13.61 -14.58
N LEU A 7 56.81 -12.37 -15.02
CA LEU A 7 57.36 -11.49 -16.11
C LEU A 7 57.32 -12.17 -17.50
N CYS A 8 56.97 -11.58 -18.66
CA CYS A 8 56.25 -10.35 -19.10
C CYS A 8 56.17 -10.36 -20.66
N VAL A 9 55.08 -9.83 -21.25
CA VAL A 9 54.96 -8.94 -22.45
C VAL A 9 55.29 -9.40 -23.91
N SER A 10 54.22 -9.41 -24.74
CA SER A 10 53.90 -8.81 -26.09
C SER A 10 54.94 -8.64 -27.24
N PRO A 11 54.58 -8.46 -28.56
CA PRO A 11 53.93 -7.22 -29.08
C PRO A 11 53.05 -7.27 -30.41
N SER A 12 52.23 -6.20 -30.61
CA SER A 12 51.77 -5.40 -31.80
C SER A 12 51.79 -5.96 -33.27
N SER A 13 51.03 -5.53 -34.31
CA SER A 13 50.00 -4.49 -34.61
C SER A 13 49.61 -4.51 -36.13
N LEU A 14 48.49 -3.85 -36.51
CA LEU A 14 48.17 -3.10 -37.77
C LEU A 14 47.83 -3.78 -39.12
N ARG A 15 46.62 -3.53 -39.67
CA ARG A 15 46.32 -2.62 -40.83
C ARG A 15 44.84 -2.57 -41.24
N ARG A 16 44.44 -1.40 -41.80
CA ARG A 16 43.11 -0.97 -42.29
C ARG A 16 42.87 -1.28 -43.78
N ASN A 17 41.61 -1.32 -44.24
CA ASN A 17 41.11 -0.55 -45.40
C ASN A 17 39.58 -0.64 -45.59
N CYS A 18 38.97 0.49 -45.98
CA CYS A 18 37.57 0.69 -46.41
C CYS A 18 37.52 1.00 -47.91
N SER A 19 36.44 0.59 -48.61
CA SER A 19 35.74 1.38 -49.65
C SER A 19 34.48 0.67 -50.19
N VAL A 20 33.59 1.46 -50.80
CA VAL A 20 32.13 1.34 -51.01
C VAL A 20 31.78 1.05 -52.49
N CYS A 21 30.61 0.44 -52.80
CA CYS A 21 29.59 0.85 -53.83
C CYS A 21 28.62 -0.29 -54.29
N ASP A 22 27.29 -0.08 -54.09
CA ASP A 22 26.07 -0.27 -54.96
C ASP A 22 26.10 -1.25 -56.17
N ARG A 23 25.09 -2.07 -56.57
CA ARG A 23 23.59 -2.11 -56.46
C ARG A 23 23.00 -3.44 -57.08
N PRO A 24 21.68 -3.67 -57.35
CA PRO A 24 20.78 -4.65 -56.68
C PRO A 24 20.23 -5.84 -57.54
N GLN A 25 19.65 -6.88 -56.92
CA GLN A 25 18.62 -7.76 -57.54
C GLN A 25 17.56 -8.28 -56.54
N LEU A 26 16.33 -8.44 -57.07
CA LEU A 26 15.02 -8.62 -56.43
C LEU A 26 14.72 -10.03 -55.85
N HIS A 27 14.00 -10.03 -54.72
CA HIS A 27 12.92 -10.92 -54.24
C HIS A 27 12.91 -12.45 -54.50
N LYS A 28 12.82 -13.21 -53.39
CA LYS A 28 11.73 -14.20 -53.17
C LYS A 28 11.48 -14.39 -51.66
N SER A 29 10.22 -14.20 -51.27
CA SER A 29 9.70 -14.24 -49.89
C SER A 29 9.64 -15.65 -49.30
N LYS A 30 10.15 -15.82 -48.08
CA LYS A 30 9.76 -16.89 -47.14
C LYS A 30 9.42 -16.24 -45.79
N PHE A 31 8.19 -15.76 -45.67
CA PHE A 31 7.57 -15.42 -44.38
C PHE A 31 6.23 -16.15 -44.35
N GLY A 32 6.15 -17.21 -43.54
CA GLY A 32 4.96 -18.05 -43.43
C GLY A 32 5.13 -19.28 -42.53
N GLY A 33 6.36 -19.68 -42.23
CA GLY A 33 6.65 -20.84 -41.35
C GLY A 33 6.80 -20.51 -39.86
N ASP A 34 7.41 -19.38 -39.51
CA ASP A 34 7.80 -19.11 -38.11
C ASP A 34 6.63 -18.72 -37.19
N VAL A 35 5.61 -18.07 -37.72
CA VAL A 35 4.49 -17.56 -36.91
C VAL A 35 3.59 -18.71 -36.44
N VAL A 36 3.36 -19.69 -37.32
CA VAL A 36 2.51 -20.85 -37.00
C VAL A 36 3.17 -21.74 -35.94
N ASP A 37 4.50 -21.92 -36.00
CA ASP A 37 5.23 -22.78 -35.07
C ASP A 37 5.31 -22.17 -33.65
N ILE A 38 5.34 -20.84 -33.54
CA ILE A 38 5.26 -20.11 -32.26
C ILE A 38 3.87 -20.26 -31.63
N TYR A 39 2.80 -20.00 -32.39
CA TYR A 39 1.44 -20.16 -31.88
C TYR A 39 1.12 -21.59 -31.49
N GLN A 40 1.66 -22.58 -32.20
CA GLN A 40 1.46 -23.99 -31.88
C GLN A 40 2.16 -24.38 -30.57
N ARG A 41 3.34 -23.82 -30.27
CA ARG A 41 4.00 -24.00 -28.97
C ARG A 41 3.27 -23.30 -27.83
N GLU A 42 2.78 -22.07 -28.04
CA GLU A 42 2.00 -21.37 -27.03
C GLU A 42 0.68 -22.08 -26.74
N PHE A 43 0.01 -22.63 -27.75
CA PHE A 43 -1.23 -23.39 -27.59
C PHE A 43 -0.99 -24.72 -26.86
N LEU A 44 0.12 -25.41 -27.14
CA LEU A 44 0.53 -26.61 -26.40
C LEU A 44 0.85 -26.28 -24.94
N ALA A 45 1.60 -25.21 -24.68
CA ALA A 45 1.91 -24.76 -23.32
C ALA A 45 0.65 -24.35 -22.54
N LEU A 46 -0.32 -23.70 -23.21
CA LEU A 46 -1.61 -23.34 -22.62
C LEU A 46 -2.43 -24.60 -22.30
N ARG A 47 -2.46 -25.58 -23.20
CA ARG A 47 -3.14 -26.86 -22.99
C ARG A 47 -2.53 -27.65 -21.84
N ASP A 48 -1.21 -27.68 -21.73
CA ASP A 48 -0.53 -28.37 -20.64
C ASP A 48 -0.78 -27.69 -19.28
N ARG A 49 -0.83 -26.34 -19.26
CA ARG A 49 -1.25 -25.57 -18.07
C ARG A 49 -2.71 -25.82 -17.70
N LEU A 50 -3.61 -25.89 -18.68
CA LEU A 50 -5.02 -26.19 -18.47
C LEU A 50 -5.18 -27.60 -17.89
N HIS A 51 -4.48 -28.58 -18.45
CA HIS A 51 -4.52 -29.96 -17.97
C HIS A 51 -3.91 -30.10 -16.57
N ALA A 52 -2.86 -29.35 -16.24
CA ALA A 52 -2.32 -29.28 -14.88
C ALA A 52 -3.34 -28.67 -13.91
N ALA A 53 -3.99 -27.57 -14.29
CA ALA A 53 -5.04 -26.94 -13.50
C ALA A 53 -6.26 -27.85 -13.30
N GLU A 54 -6.66 -28.64 -14.30
CA GLU A 54 -7.73 -29.64 -14.19
C GLU A 54 -7.35 -30.79 -13.24
N GLN A 55 -6.13 -31.30 -13.33
CA GLN A 55 -5.64 -32.34 -12.41
C GLN A 55 -5.57 -31.83 -10.97
N GLU A 56 -5.16 -30.57 -10.78
CA GLU A 56 -5.14 -29.94 -9.47
C GLU A 56 -6.55 -29.68 -8.94
N SER A 57 -7.48 -29.23 -9.78
CA SER A 57 -8.90 -29.10 -9.44
C SER A 57 -9.50 -30.46 -9.03
N LEU A 58 -9.15 -31.53 -9.75
CA LEU A 58 -9.57 -32.90 -9.41
C LEU A 58 -8.97 -33.36 -8.07
N LYS A 59 -7.70 -33.04 -7.80
CA LYS A 59 -7.04 -33.33 -6.52
C LYS A 59 -7.69 -32.55 -5.38
N ARG A 60 -7.97 -31.26 -5.58
CA ARG A 60 -8.72 -30.41 -4.64
C ARG A 60 -10.13 -30.93 -4.40
N SER A 61 -10.82 -31.41 -5.43
CA SER A 61 -12.16 -32.02 -5.30
C SER A 61 -12.10 -33.31 -4.45
N LYS A 62 -11.06 -34.14 -4.62
CA LYS A 62 -10.84 -35.33 -3.78
C LYS A 62 -10.54 -34.96 -2.33
N GLU A 63 -9.69 -33.96 -2.10
CA GLU A 63 -9.37 -33.46 -0.76
C GLU A 63 -10.61 -32.83 -0.08
N LEU A 64 -11.39 -32.03 -0.81
CA LEU A 64 -12.66 -31.49 -0.35
C LEU A 64 -13.68 -32.59 -0.02
N ASN A 65 -13.75 -33.65 -0.83
CA ASN A 65 -14.61 -34.79 -0.53
C ASN A 65 -14.16 -35.55 0.71
N LEU A 66 -12.85 -35.70 0.94
CA LEU A 66 -12.32 -36.28 2.18
C LEU A 66 -12.68 -35.42 3.39
N VAL A 67 -12.53 -34.09 3.29
CA VAL A 67 -12.94 -33.16 4.34
C VAL A 67 -14.45 -33.17 4.55
N LEU A 68 -15.25 -33.28 3.48
CA LEU A 68 -16.70 -33.37 3.56
C LEU A 68 -17.16 -34.67 4.25
N GLU A 69 -16.53 -35.80 3.95
CA GLU A 69 -16.80 -37.07 4.64
C GLU A 69 -16.37 -37.01 6.11
N GLU A 70 -15.24 -36.36 6.42
CA GLU A 70 -14.81 -36.11 7.80
C GLU A 70 -15.79 -35.19 8.55
N ILE A 71 -16.34 -34.16 7.88
CA ILE A 71 -17.38 -33.28 8.43
C ILE A 71 -18.69 -34.05 8.63
N LYS A 72 -19.10 -34.90 7.70
CA LYS A 72 -20.29 -35.77 7.88
C LYS A 72 -20.10 -36.71 9.07
N ARG A 73 -18.90 -37.27 9.25
CA ARG A 73 -18.55 -38.09 10.42
C ARG A 73 -18.60 -37.26 11.72
N ALA A 74 -18.02 -36.06 11.71
CA ALA A 74 -18.05 -35.15 12.86
C ALA A 74 -19.46 -34.61 13.17
N VAL A 75 -20.32 -34.41 12.18
CA VAL A 75 -21.72 -33.96 12.34
C VAL A 75 -22.59 -35.10 12.89
N SER A 76 -22.39 -36.33 12.43
CA SER A 76 -23.07 -37.51 12.99
C SER A 76 -22.63 -37.79 14.43
N GLU A 77 -21.35 -37.61 14.76
CA GLU A 77 -20.85 -37.61 16.15
C GLU A 77 -21.44 -36.44 16.97
N LYS A 78 -21.60 -35.23 16.38
CA LYS A 78 -22.26 -34.08 17.02
C LYS A 78 -23.76 -34.26 17.26
N GLN A 79 -24.45 -35.03 16.43
CA GLN A 79 -25.85 -35.39 16.65
C GLN A 79 -25.99 -36.35 17.83
N ALA A 80 -25.07 -37.30 18.00
CA ALA A 80 -24.98 -38.12 19.22
C ALA A 80 -24.61 -37.28 20.47
N LEU A 81 -23.82 -36.21 20.31
CA LEU A 81 -23.48 -35.25 21.38
C LEU A 81 -24.61 -34.24 21.71
N ARG A 82 -25.59 -34.02 20.81
CA ARG A 82 -26.75 -33.15 21.10
C ARG A 82 -27.64 -33.75 22.18
N ASP A 83 -27.74 -35.07 22.24
CA ASP A 83 -28.45 -35.79 23.30
C ASP A 83 -27.71 -35.67 24.65
N ILE A 84 -26.40 -35.44 24.62
CA ILE A 84 -25.55 -35.19 25.80
C ILE A 84 -25.61 -33.71 26.24
N ASN A 85 -25.73 -32.76 25.31
CA ASN A 85 -25.77 -31.32 25.58
C ASN A 85 -26.93 -30.87 26.48
N ARG A 86 -28.05 -31.61 26.48
CA ARG A 86 -29.17 -31.36 27.41
C ARG A 86 -28.77 -31.58 28.88
N THR A 87 -27.70 -32.33 29.12
CA THR A 87 -27.17 -32.66 30.44
C THR A 87 -26.02 -31.71 30.84
N TRP A 88 -25.34 -31.11 29.86
CA TRP A 88 -24.16 -30.25 30.04
C TRP A 88 -24.45 -28.86 30.61
N SER A 89 -25.66 -28.34 30.43
CA SER A 89 -26.06 -27.03 30.98
C SER A 89 -26.23 -27.02 32.50
N SER A 90 -26.13 -28.18 33.17
CA SER A 90 -26.31 -28.31 34.63
C SER A 90 -25.01 -28.50 35.42
N LEU A 91 -23.85 -28.56 34.76
CA LEU A 91 -22.57 -28.89 35.41
C LEU A 91 -21.73 -27.62 35.73
N SER A 92 -21.02 -27.67 36.86
CA SER A 92 -20.12 -26.60 37.34
C SER A 92 -18.86 -26.46 36.46
N ASP A 93 -18.26 -25.27 36.42
CA ASP A 93 -17.17 -24.94 35.49
C ASP A 93 -15.87 -25.76 35.69
N GLU A 94 -15.58 -26.21 36.92
CA GLU A 94 -14.51 -27.18 37.19
C GLU A 94 -14.75 -28.55 36.55
N THR A 95 -16.01 -28.96 36.45
CA THR A 95 -16.42 -30.25 35.87
C THR A 95 -16.35 -30.20 34.34
N LYS A 96 -16.62 -29.04 33.73
CA LYS A 96 -16.46 -28.81 32.28
C LYS A 96 -14.98 -28.88 31.86
N LEU A 97 -14.08 -28.32 32.66
CA LEU A 97 -12.62 -28.42 32.46
C LEU A 97 -12.11 -29.86 32.57
N LYS A 98 -12.61 -30.64 33.54
CA LYS A 98 -12.31 -32.07 33.64
C LYS A 98 -12.87 -32.88 32.47
N LEU A 99 -14.08 -32.56 31.99
CA LEU A 99 -14.69 -33.23 30.85
C LEU A 99 -13.96 -32.95 29.53
N TRP A 100 -13.42 -31.74 29.34
CA TRP A 100 -12.59 -31.40 28.18
C TRP A 100 -11.31 -32.25 28.11
N ASN A 101 -10.68 -32.49 29.27
CA ASN A 101 -9.56 -33.43 29.39
C ASN A 101 -9.97 -34.90 29.13
N ILE A 102 -11.22 -35.28 29.42
CA ILE A 102 -11.73 -36.66 29.24
C ILE A 102 -12.17 -36.93 27.78
N THR A 103 -12.59 -35.90 27.03
CA THR A 103 -12.88 -36.02 25.58
C THR A 103 -11.62 -36.14 24.71
N ASN A 104 -10.43 -35.85 25.24
CA ASN A 104 -9.14 -36.16 24.61
C ASN A 104 -8.76 -37.64 24.82
N LYS A 105 -9.55 -38.56 24.27
CA LYS A 105 -9.10 -39.94 24.00
C LYS A 105 -8.28 -40.04 22.71
N ASN A 106 -7.62 -38.96 22.32
CA ASN A 106 -6.63 -39.00 21.26
C ASN A 106 -5.28 -39.29 21.89
N VAL A 107 -4.64 -40.40 21.47
CA VAL A 107 -3.29 -40.80 21.89
C VAL A 107 -2.24 -39.71 21.50
N LEU A 108 -2.61 -38.80 20.60
CA LEU A 108 -1.77 -37.71 20.12
C LEU A 108 -2.38 -36.34 20.49
N HIS A 109 -1.59 -35.51 21.17
CA HIS A 109 -1.88 -34.08 21.32
C HIS A 109 -1.33 -33.33 20.11
N LEU A 110 -2.21 -32.81 19.27
CA LEU A 110 -1.80 -32.02 18.11
C LEU A 110 -1.29 -30.65 18.56
N PRO A 111 -0.16 -30.16 18.04
CA PRO A 111 0.25 -28.78 18.20
C PRO A 111 -0.87 -27.83 17.76
N THR A 112 -1.11 -26.80 18.56
CA THR A 112 -2.13 -25.78 18.31
C THR A 112 -1.59 -24.45 18.82
N ILE A 113 -2.15 -23.33 18.34
CA ILE A 113 -1.81 -22.00 18.82
C ILE A 113 -1.93 -21.85 20.35
N PHE A 114 -2.78 -22.66 20.99
CA PHE A 114 -2.96 -22.70 22.44
C PHE A 114 -1.74 -23.22 23.20
N HIS A 115 -0.80 -23.92 22.54
CA HIS A 115 0.48 -24.28 23.16
C HIS A 115 1.36 -23.04 23.38
N HIS A 116 1.31 -22.08 22.45
CA HIS A 116 2.07 -20.84 22.53
C HIS A 116 1.33 -19.76 23.33
N LEU A 117 -0.01 -19.77 23.28
CA LEU A 117 -0.90 -18.82 23.93
C LEU A 117 -1.98 -19.55 24.76
N PRO A 118 -1.61 -20.24 25.86
CA PRO A 118 -2.54 -21.05 26.64
C PRO A 118 -3.63 -20.23 27.33
N HIS A 119 -3.37 -18.95 27.61
CA HIS A 119 -4.35 -18.05 28.21
C HIS A 119 -5.60 -17.85 27.34
N LEU A 120 -5.53 -18.08 26.03
CA LEU A 120 -6.68 -17.98 25.13
C LEU A 120 -7.79 -18.99 25.45
N LEU A 121 -7.45 -20.12 26.09
CA LEU A 121 -8.43 -21.13 26.54
C LEU A 121 -9.29 -20.64 27.71
N SER A 122 -8.84 -19.61 28.44
CA SER A 122 -9.56 -19.11 29.62
C SER A 122 -10.81 -18.29 29.27
N LYS A 123 -10.91 -17.77 28.04
CA LYS A 123 -12.04 -16.93 27.59
C LYS A 123 -12.39 -17.19 26.14
N GLU A 124 -13.65 -17.55 25.88
CA GLU A 124 -14.16 -17.89 24.54
C GLU A 124 -14.04 -16.73 23.54
N ASN A 125 -14.09 -15.48 23.99
CA ASN A 125 -14.01 -14.29 23.14
C ASN A 125 -12.58 -13.78 22.88
N SER A 126 -11.55 -14.55 23.25
CA SER A 126 -10.15 -14.11 23.06
C SER A 126 -9.72 -14.05 21.60
N LEU A 127 -10.34 -14.87 20.74
CA LEU A 127 -10.06 -14.94 19.30
C LEU A 127 -11.05 -14.14 18.45
N GLN A 128 -12.08 -13.55 19.07
CA GLN A 128 -13.05 -12.73 18.36
C GLN A 128 -12.58 -11.27 18.37
N PRO A 129 -12.68 -10.55 17.23
CA PRO A 129 -12.44 -9.11 17.21
C PRO A 129 -13.38 -8.38 18.18
N ALA A 130 -12.85 -7.43 18.95
CA ALA A 130 -13.65 -6.60 19.84
C ALA A 130 -14.44 -5.53 19.06
N VAL A 131 -13.82 -4.96 18.03
CA VAL A 131 -14.49 -4.15 17.00
C VAL A 131 -14.47 -4.94 15.71
N HIS A 132 -15.60 -4.95 15.02
CA HIS A 132 -15.74 -5.53 13.68
C HIS A 132 -16.68 -4.65 12.85
N VAL A 133 -16.12 -3.97 11.85
CA VAL A 133 -16.86 -3.11 10.92
C VAL A 133 -16.50 -3.53 9.50
N GLY A 134 -17.48 -4.02 8.74
CA GLY A 134 -17.29 -4.47 7.36
C GLY A 134 -18.33 -5.52 6.97
N GLN A 135 -18.24 -6.01 5.73
CA GLN A 135 -19.20 -7.00 5.19
C GLN A 135 -18.69 -8.45 5.28
N GLY A 136 -17.47 -8.67 5.77
CA GLY A 136 -16.91 -10.03 5.88
C GLY A 136 -16.63 -10.66 4.52
N ARG A 137 -16.23 -9.87 3.52
CA ARG A 137 -16.03 -10.35 2.14
C ARG A 137 -14.91 -11.41 2.10
N THR A 138 -15.12 -12.43 1.27
CA THR A 138 -14.20 -13.55 1.03
C THR A 138 -14.18 -13.92 -0.45
N GLY A 139 -13.20 -14.72 -0.87
CA GLY A 139 -13.08 -15.20 -2.25
C GLY A 139 -12.40 -14.22 -3.20
N VAL A 140 -11.64 -13.27 -2.67
CA VAL A 140 -10.88 -12.29 -3.47
C VAL A 140 -9.50 -12.81 -3.83
N SER A 141 -8.85 -12.24 -4.85
CA SER A 141 -7.47 -12.60 -5.17
C SER A 141 -6.48 -12.11 -4.12
N VAL A 142 -6.66 -10.88 -3.60
CA VAL A 142 -5.67 -10.23 -2.73
C VAL A 142 -6.32 -9.63 -1.48
N VAL A 143 -5.75 -9.94 -0.32
CA VAL A 143 -6.11 -9.35 0.98
C VAL A 143 -4.96 -8.47 1.45
N MET A 144 -5.20 -7.20 1.70
CA MET A 144 -4.21 -6.24 2.19
C MET A 144 -4.41 -5.99 3.68
N GLY A 145 -3.48 -6.43 4.51
CA GLY A 145 -3.51 -6.23 5.95
C GLY A 145 -2.73 -4.99 6.38
N ILE A 146 -3.39 -4.07 7.09
CA ILE A 146 -2.80 -2.81 7.59
C ILE A 146 -3.01 -2.74 9.12
N PRO A 147 -1.98 -2.97 9.95
CA PRO A 147 -2.04 -2.70 11.36
C PRO A 147 -1.76 -1.22 11.64
N SER A 148 -2.54 -0.63 12.53
CA SER A 148 -2.39 0.74 12.99
C SER A 148 -2.36 0.80 14.51
N VAL A 149 -1.42 1.57 15.05
CA VAL A 149 -1.26 1.82 16.49
C VAL A 149 -1.48 3.28 16.79
N LYS A 150 -1.87 3.59 18.03
CA LYS A 150 -2.06 4.97 18.48
C LYS A 150 -0.72 5.70 18.50
N ARG A 151 -0.65 6.83 17.79
CA ARG A 151 0.46 7.78 17.83
C ARG A 151 0.00 9.07 18.52
N GLU A 152 0.91 9.72 19.25
CA GLU A 152 0.59 10.95 20.01
C GLU A 152 0.40 12.19 19.12
N VAL A 153 1.08 12.24 17.97
CA VAL A 153 1.20 13.47 17.16
C VAL A 153 0.31 13.46 15.92
N HIS A 154 0.38 12.40 15.11
CA HIS A 154 -0.31 12.31 13.81
C HIS A 154 -0.72 10.88 13.50
N SER A 155 -1.91 10.68 12.92
CA SER A 155 -2.36 9.40 12.38
C SER A 155 -2.23 9.39 10.86
N TYR A 156 -1.41 8.50 10.31
CA TYR A 156 -1.17 8.37 8.86
C TYR A 156 -2.20 7.49 8.15
N LEU A 157 -3.00 6.73 8.91
CA LEU A 157 -3.88 5.69 8.41
C LEU A 157 -4.85 6.18 7.32
N THR A 158 -5.46 7.35 7.54
CA THR A 158 -6.43 7.92 6.58
C THR A 158 -5.77 8.25 5.23
N ASP A 159 -4.55 8.78 5.26
CA ASP A 159 -3.80 9.13 4.05
C ASP A 159 -3.36 7.87 3.30
N THR A 160 -2.91 6.85 4.03
CA THR A 160 -2.58 5.54 3.46
C THR A 160 -3.79 4.86 2.84
N LEU A 161 -4.94 4.85 3.51
CA LEU A 161 -6.19 4.29 2.96
C LEU A 161 -6.62 5.05 1.70
N SER A 162 -6.54 6.38 1.72
CA SER A 162 -6.89 7.20 0.56
C SER A 162 -5.97 6.89 -0.63
N SER A 163 -4.65 6.80 -0.39
CA SER A 163 -3.67 6.46 -1.42
C SER A 163 -3.86 5.06 -2.00
N LEU A 164 -4.19 4.06 -1.18
CA LEU A 164 -4.43 2.71 -1.67
C LEU A 164 -5.71 2.66 -2.50
N ILE A 165 -6.81 3.20 -1.97
CA ILE A 165 -8.14 3.11 -2.60
C ILE A 165 -8.22 3.94 -3.89
N SER A 166 -7.53 5.08 -3.98
CA SER A 166 -7.56 5.95 -5.16
C SER A 166 -6.89 5.31 -6.38
N GLU A 167 -5.92 4.42 -6.17
CA GLU A 167 -5.17 3.75 -7.24
C GLU A 167 -5.79 2.41 -7.67
N LEU A 168 -6.94 2.02 -7.10
CA LEU A 168 -7.68 0.81 -7.49
C LEU A 168 -8.75 1.13 -8.54
N THR A 169 -8.75 0.35 -9.61
CA THR A 169 -9.87 0.28 -10.56
C THR A 169 -11.08 -0.41 -9.95
N GLN A 170 -12.27 -0.25 -10.55
CA GLN A 170 -13.50 -0.88 -10.03
C GLN A 170 -13.38 -2.42 -9.96
N GLN A 171 -12.78 -3.05 -10.97
CA GLN A 171 -12.55 -4.50 -10.98
C GLN A 171 -11.60 -4.94 -9.86
N GLU A 172 -10.55 -4.15 -9.61
CA GLU A 172 -9.60 -4.43 -8.52
C GLU A 172 -10.25 -4.23 -7.14
N LYS A 173 -11.18 -3.28 -6.98
CA LYS A 173 -11.97 -3.10 -5.76
C LYS A 173 -12.91 -4.27 -5.49
N GLU A 174 -13.37 -4.97 -6.52
CA GLU A 174 -14.21 -6.17 -6.39
C GLU A 174 -13.38 -7.40 -6.04
N ASP A 175 -12.14 -7.46 -6.54
CA ASP A 175 -11.21 -8.58 -6.39
C ASP A 175 -10.15 -8.37 -5.28
N SER A 176 -10.41 -7.45 -4.34
CA SER A 176 -9.56 -7.26 -3.16
C SER A 176 -10.34 -6.87 -1.91
N VAL A 177 -9.68 -7.07 -0.76
CA VAL A 177 -10.15 -6.60 0.56
C VAL A 177 -8.99 -5.95 1.29
N ILE A 178 -9.22 -4.79 1.90
CA ILE A 178 -8.32 -4.11 2.82
C ILE A 178 -8.83 -4.37 4.24
N VAL A 179 -8.01 -5.00 5.07
CA VAL A 179 -8.30 -5.25 6.49
C VAL A 179 -7.40 -4.37 7.34
N VAL A 180 -8.02 -3.42 8.05
CA VAL A 180 -7.35 -2.54 9.01
C VAL A 180 -7.46 -3.14 10.40
N LEU A 181 -6.33 -3.48 11.01
CA LEU A 181 -6.25 -3.86 12.42
C LEU A 181 -5.92 -2.62 13.25
N ILE A 182 -6.87 -2.12 14.03
CA ILE A 182 -6.58 -1.15 15.09
C ILE A 182 -5.96 -1.94 16.25
N ALA A 183 -4.64 -1.95 16.31
CA ALA A 183 -3.85 -2.74 17.26
C ALA A 183 -3.81 -2.07 18.65
N GLU A 184 -4.98 -1.71 19.16
CA GLU A 184 -5.19 -1.12 20.49
C GLU A 184 -6.26 -1.90 21.24
N THR A 185 -6.22 -1.82 22.57
CA THR A 185 -7.18 -2.50 23.46
C THR A 185 -8.14 -1.54 24.16
N ASP A 186 -7.88 -0.23 24.06
CA ASP A 186 -8.77 0.81 24.58
C ASP A 186 -10.04 0.88 23.73
N THR A 187 -11.18 0.60 24.36
CA THR A 187 -12.48 0.50 23.69
C THR A 187 -12.98 1.84 23.16
N GLN A 188 -12.71 2.94 23.86
CA GLN A 188 -13.12 4.28 23.42
C GLN A 188 -12.31 4.72 22.20
N TYR A 189 -11.00 4.51 22.23
CA TYR A 189 -10.11 4.82 21.12
C TYR A 189 -10.41 3.96 19.89
N THR A 190 -10.51 2.64 20.06
CA THR A 190 -10.80 1.73 18.94
C THR A 190 -12.15 2.01 18.30
N ALA A 191 -13.19 2.27 19.09
CA ALA A 191 -14.50 2.66 18.58
C ALA A 191 -14.44 4.01 17.84
N GLY A 192 -13.77 5.02 18.40
CA GLY A 192 -13.64 6.33 17.76
C GLY A 192 -12.88 6.28 16.43
N VAL A 193 -11.80 5.51 16.34
CA VAL A 193 -11.07 5.31 15.07
C VAL A 193 -11.93 4.56 14.06
N ALA A 194 -12.62 3.49 14.48
CA ALA A 194 -13.49 2.72 13.58
C ALA A 194 -14.66 3.56 13.04
N GLU A 195 -15.28 4.38 13.89
CA GLU A 195 -16.34 5.30 13.48
C GLU A 195 -15.82 6.38 12.52
N ASN A 196 -14.65 6.95 12.78
CA ASN A 196 -14.01 7.90 11.88
C ASN A 196 -13.75 7.30 10.49
N ILE A 197 -13.19 6.08 10.42
CA ILE A 197 -12.97 5.36 9.15
C ILE A 197 -14.30 5.10 8.45
N LYS A 198 -15.33 4.67 9.19
CA LYS A 198 -16.67 4.42 8.63
C LYS A 198 -17.30 5.68 8.03
N ASN A 199 -17.07 6.84 8.65
CA ASN A 199 -17.58 8.12 8.18
C ASN A 199 -16.81 8.65 6.96
N LEU A 200 -15.51 8.40 6.88
CA LEU A 200 -14.65 8.83 5.77
C LEU A 200 -14.77 7.93 4.52
N PHE A 201 -14.95 6.62 4.72
CA PHE A 201 -15.00 5.61 3.65
C PHE A 201 -16.31 4.79 3.67
N PRO A 202 -17.49 5.44 3.69
CA PRO A 202 -18.75 4.72 3.84
C PRO A 202 -18.99 3.78 2.65
N LYS A 203 -18.64 4.19 1.42
CA LYS A 203 -18.85 3.38 0.21
C LYS A 203 -18.01 2.11 0.24
N GLU A 204 -16.74 2.22 0.64
CA GLU A 204 -15.78 1.14 0.68
C GLU A 204 -16.17 0.11 1.76
N ILE A 205 -16.60 0.58 2.93
CA ILE A 205 -17.14 -0.30 4.00
C ILE A 205 -18.40 -1.03 3.53
N HIS A 206 -19.36 -0.34 2.91
CA HIS A 206 -20.60 -0.96 2.45
C HIS A 206 -20.38 -1.94 1.30
N SER A 207 -19.43 -1.65 0.41
CA SER A 207 -19.08 -2.59 -0.67
C SER A 207 -18.42 -3.86 -0.13
N GLY A 208 -17.78 -3.81 1.05
CA GLY A 208 -16.94 -4.89 1.58
C GLY A 208 -15.50 -4.85 1.09
N LEU A 209 -15.06 -3.75 0.45
CA LEU A 209 -13.65 -3.50 0.13
C LEU A 209 -12.84 -3.23 1.39
N LEU A 210 -13.39 -2.47 2.34
CA LEU A 210 -12.71 -2.09 3.58
C LEU A 210 -13.34 -2.78 4.78
N GLU A 211 -12.51 -3.35 5.64
CA GLU A 211 -12.89 -3.91 6.94
C GLU A 211 -12.00 -3.33 8.04
N VAL A 212 -12.59 -3.03 9.19
CA VAL A 212 -11.89 -2.53 10.37
C VAL A 212 -12.13 -3.48 11.52
N ILE A 213 -11.04 -3.96 12.12
CA ILE A 213 -11.06 -4.89 13.23
C ILE A 213 -10.18 -4.39 14.38
N SER A 214 -10.51 -4.77 15.61
CA SER A 214 -9.58 -4.63 16.75
C SER A 214 -9.49 -5.94 17.53
N PRO A 215 -8.34 -6.26 18.10
CA PRO A 215 -8.17 -7.48 18.87
C PRO A 215 -8.85 -7.36 20.23
N SER A 216 -9.37 -8.47 20.75
CA SER A 216 -9.82 -8.57 22.14
C SER A 216 -8.65 -8.29 23.10
N PRO A 217 -8.84 -7.55 24.21
CA PRO A 217 -7.80 -7.40 25.23
C PRO A 217 -7.28 -8.75 25.76
N HIS A 218 -8.12 -9.78 25.73
CA HIS A 218 -7.80 -11.14 26.16
C HIS A 218 -6.95 -11.92 25.15
N PHE A 219 -6.79 -11.41 23.93
CA PHE A 219 -5.88 -12.00 22.96
C PHE A 219 -4.42 -11.91 23.44
N TYR A 220 -4.06 -10.79 24.06
CA TYR A 220 -2.69 -10.56 24.50
C TYR A 220 -2.38 -11.26 25.82
N PRO A 221 -1.20 -11.89 25.96
CA PRO A 221 -0.72 -12.40 27.23
C PRO A 221 -0.29 -11.26 28.16
N ASP A 222 -0.06 -11.58 29.43
CA ASP A 222 0.61 -10.64 30.33
C ASP A 222 2.07 -10.40 29.89
N PHE A 223 2.39 -9.13 29.68
CA PHE A 223 3.72 -8.66 29.27
C PHE A 223 4.62 -8.28 30.44
N SER A 224 4.13 -8.29 31.68
CA SER A 224 4.87 -7.85 32.87
C SER A 224 6.17 -8.65 33.10
N HIS A 225 6.17 -9.93 32.70
CA HIS A 225 7.26 -10.88 32.90
C HIS A 225 8.18 -11.05 31.68
N LEU A 226 8.13 -10.14 30.70
CA LEU A 226 9.04 -10.20 29.56
C LEU A 226 10.50 -9.96 29.98
N ARG A 227 11.40 -10.79 29.46
CA ARG A 227 12.85 -10.69 29.69
C ARG A 227 13.44 -9.67 28.74
N GLU A 228 14.33 -8.81 29.25
CA GLU A 228 15.14 -7.94 28.42
C GLU A 228 16.08 -8.75 27.53
N SER A 229 16.37 -8.23 26.34
CA SER A 229 17.14 -8.94 25.31
C SER A 229 17.80 -7.93 24.39
N PHE A 230 18.95 -8.25 23.79
CA PHE A 230 19.66 -7.39 22.83
C PHE A 230 20.01 -5.99 23.36
N GLY A 231 20.04 -5.80 24.67
CA GLY A 231 20.22 -4.47 25.30
C GLY A 231 19.00 -3.55 25.17
N ASP A 232 17.86 -4.07 24.72
CA ASP A 232 16.63 -3.30 24.59
C ASP A 232 15.94 -3.13 25.97
N PRO A 233 15.42 -1.93 26.29
CA PRO A 233 14.61 -1.73 27.49
C PRO A 233 13.30 -2.51 27.42
N LYS A 234 12.69 -2.81 28.58
CA LYS A 234 11.42 -3.56 28.66
C LYS A 234 10.33 -3.02 27.75
N GLU A 235 10.17 -1.71 27.63
CA GLU A 235 9.16 -1.11 26.75
C GLU A 235 9.38 -1.46 25.28
N ARG A 236 10.64 -1.48 24.83
CA ARG A 236 10.99 -1.89 23.46
C ARG A 236 10.76 -3.38 23.24
N VAL A 237 11.07 -4.21 24.24
CA VAL A 237 10.77 -5.67 24.21
C VAL A 237 9.27 -5.92 24.16
N ARG A 238 8.49 -5.21 24.99
CA ARG A 238 7.02 -5.26 24.99
C ARG A 238 6.47 -4.85 23.64
N TRP A 239 6.96 -3.74 23.09
CA TRP A 239 6.53 -3.22 21.80
C TRP A 239 6.75 -4.25 20.67
N ARG A 240 7.96 -4.81 20.54
CA ARG A 240 8.24 -5.82 19.48
C ARG A 240 7.49 -7.13 19.69
N THR A 241 7.25 -7.52 20.94
CA THR A 241 6.47 -8.72 21.29
C THR A 241 5.01 -8.56 20.91
N LYS A 242 4.43 -7.39 21.24
CA LYS A 242 3.06 -7.05 20.86
C LYS A 242 2.91 -6.98 19.34
N GLN A 243 3.85 -6.35 18.64
CA GLN A 243 3.83 -6.25 17.17
C GLN A 243 3.78 -7.62 16.49
N ASN A 244 4.57 -8.61 16.97
CA ASN A 244 4.50 -9.98 16.46
C ASN A 244 3.09 -10.57 16.60
N LEU A 245 2.43 -10.34 17.74
CA LEU A 245 1.06 -10.82 17.98
C LEU A 245 0.03 -10.08 17.12
N ASP A 246 0.20 -8.77 16.90
CA ASP A 246 -0.66 -7.96 16.04
C ASP A 246 -0.66 -8.52 14.60
N TYR A 247 0.53 -8.80 14.05
CA TYR A 247 0.65 -9.42 12.73
C TYR A 247 0.04 -10.83 12.69
N CYS A 248 0.26 -11.64 13.73
CA CYS A 248 -0.37 -12.96 13.80
C CYS A 248 -1.90 -12.87 13.79
N PHE A 249 -2.48 -11.96 14.58
CA PHE A 249 -3.93 -11.76 14.62
C PHE A 249 -4.49 -11.40 13.23
N LEU A 250 -3.84 -10.45 12.56
CA LEU A 250 -4.23 -9.99 11.24
C LEU A 250 -4.11 -11.08 10.18
N MET A 251 -3.00 -11.83 10.18
CA MET A 251 -2.79 -12.96 9.26
C MET A 251 -3.82 -14.08 9.49
N MET A 252 -4.11 -14.43 10.75
CA MET A 252 -5.13 -15.43 11.09
C MET A 252 -6.52 -15.00 10.62
N TYR A 253 -6.87 -13.73 10.81
CA TYR A 253 -8.15 -13.19 10.35
C TYR A 253 -8.26 -13.16 8.81
N ALA A 254 -7.16 -12.83 8.12
CA ALA A 254 -7.13 -12.69 6.66
C ALA A 254 -7.03 -14.03 5.90
N GLN A 255 -6.61 -15.11 6.56
CA GLN A 255 -6.26 -16.38 5.91
C GLN A 255 -7.33 -16.94 4.97
N SER A 256 -8.60 -16.87 5.37
CA SER A 256 -9.71 -17.45 4.60
C SER A 256 -10.30 -16.50 3.55
N LYS A 257 -9.80 -15.26 3.46
CA LYS A 257 -10.44 -14.21 2.65
C LYS A 257 -10.00 -14.20 1.19
N GLY A 258 -8.78 -14.61 0.87
CA GLY A 258 -8.30 -14.59 -0.50
C GLY A 258 -7.08 -15.45 -0.77
N ILE A 259 -6.60 -15.42 -2.02
CA ILE A 259 -5.49 -16.28 -2.49
C ILE A 259 -4.14 -15.79 -1.96
N TYR A 260 -3.92 -14.48 -2.00
CA TYR A 260 -2.71 -13.83 -1.52
C TYR A 260 -3.00 -12.89 -0.37
N TYR A 261 -2.10 -12.87 0.61
CA TYR A 261 -2.08 -11.90 1.69
C TYR A 261 -0.90 -10.96 1.53
N VAL A 262 -1.13 -9.65 1.60
CA VAL A 262 -0.11 -8.62 1.53
C VAL A 262 -0.09 -7.87 2.84
N GLN A 263 1.04 -7.94 3.53
CA GLN A 263 1.29 -7.16 4.72
C GLN A 263 1.76 -5.75 4.35
N LEU A 264 1.06 -4.76 4.87
CA LEU A 264 1.35 -3.34 4.72
C LEU A 264 1.48 -2.67 6.10
N GLU A 265 1.85 -1.39 6.10
CA GLU A 265 1.91 -0.51 7.28
C GLU A 265 0.96 0.68 7.08
N ASP A 266 0.62 1.39 8.16
CA ASP A 266 -0.37 2.47 8.15
C ASP A 266 0.21 3.85 7.77
N ASP A 267 1.47 3.90 7.35
CA ASP A 267 2.22 5.11 6.99
C ASP A 267 2.94 4.93 5.65
N ILE A 268 2.21 4.45 4.65
CA ILE A 268 2.70 4.25 3.29
C ILE A 268 1.88 5.01 2.23
N VAL A 269 2.51 5.23 1.08
CA VAL A 269 1.87 5.67 -0.17
C VAL A 269 2.14 4.63 -1.25
N ALA A 270 1.12 4.30 -2.03
CA ALA A 270 1.19 3.33 -3.12
C ALA A 270 1.41 3.99 -4.49
N LYS A 271 2.07 3.26 -5.40
CA LYS A 271 2.14 3.64 -6.81
C LYS A 271 0.84 3.34 -7.55
N PRO A 272 0.58 4.03 -8.68
CA PRO A 272 -0.47 3.63 -9.60
C PRO A 272 -0.32 2.18 -10.05
N ASN A 273 -1.45 1.50 -10.24
CA ASN A 273 -1.54 0.11 -10.71
C ASN A 273 -0.79 -0.91 -9.82
N TYR A 274 -0.56 -0.60 -8.54
CA TYR A 274 0.20 -1.47 -7.65
C TYR A 274 -0.44 -2.87 -7.55
N LEU A 275 -1.77 -2.99 -7.44
CA LEU A 275 -2.44 -4.27 -7.26
C LEU A 275 -2.27 -5.18 -8.48
N SER A 276 -2.60 -4.68 -9.67
CA SER A 276 -2.34 -5.37 -10.93
C SER A 276 -0.88 -5.78 -11.09
N THR A 277 0.06 -4.90 -10.74
CA THR A 277 1.51 -5.21 -10.82
C THR A 277 1.87 -6.34 -9.88
N MET A 278 1.40 -6.32 -8.63
CA MET A 278 1.65 -7.40 -7.66
C MET A 278 1.08 -8.73 -8.12
N LYS A 279 -0.17 -8.75 -8.62
CA LYS A 279 -0.82 -9.95 -9.12
C LYS A 279 -0.08 -10.54 -10.32
N ASN A 280 0.25 -9.72 -11.31
CA ASN A 280 0.97 -10.17 -12.49
C ASN A 280 2.36 -10.70 -12.14
N PHE A 281 3.05 -10.02 -11.20
CA PHE A 281 4.33 -10.51 -10.72
C PHE A 281 4.20 -11.87 -10.04
N ALA A 282 3.22 -12.08 -9.16
CA ALA A 282 2.99 -13.36 -8.51
C ALA A 282 2.69 -14.50 -9.51
N LEU A 283 1.89 -14.22 -10.55
CA LEU A 283 1.55 -15.19 -11.60
C LEU A 283 2.72 -15.53 -12.53
N GLN A 284 3.68 -14.61 -12.70
CA GLN A 284 4.85 -14.81 -13.54
C GLN A 284 5.98 -15.60 -12.85
N GLN A 285 5.86 -15.90 -11.56
CA GLN A 285 6.92 -16.60 -10.85
C GLN A 285 7.09 -18.03 -11.39
N PRO A 286 8.31 -18.41 -11.83
CA PRO A 286 8.55 -19.65 -12.56
C PRO A 286 8.47 -20.91 -11.70
N SER A 287 8.57 -20.77 -10.38
CA SER A 287 8.37 -21.86 -9.43
C SER A 287 7.18 -21.56 -8.53
N GLU A 288 6.43 -22.60 -8.16
CA GLU A 288 5.46 -22.50 -7.07
C GLU A 288 6.13 -22.50 -5.68
N GLU A 289 7.46 -22.50 -5.61
CA GLU A 289 8.23 -22.67 -4.37
C GLU A 289 8.57 -21.35 -3.67
N TRP A 290 8.25 -20.20 -4.26
CA TRP A 290 8.45 -18.92 -3.59
C TRP A 290 7.61 -18.84 -2.32
N MET A 291 8.18 -18.20 -1.29
CA MET A 291 7.50 -17.99 0.00
C MET A 291 7.09 -16.54 0.21
N ILE A 292 7.94 -15.59 -0.21
CA ILE A 292 7.73 -14.16 0.03
C ILE A 292 8.01 -13.40 -1.26
N LEU A 293 7.04 -12.62 -1.72
CA LEU A 293 7.28 -11.61 -2.74
C LEU A 293 7.38 -10.23 -2.08
N GLU A 294 8.46 -9.51 -2.35
CA GLU A 294 8.74 -8.21 -1.74
C GLU A 294 8.51 -7.07 -2.72
N PHE A 295 7.65 -6.12 -2.35
CA PHE A 295 7.34 -4.92 -3.12
C PHE A 295 7.85 -3.62 -2.47
N SER A 296 8.57 -3.74 -1.35
CA SER A 296 9.38 -2.68 -0.73
C SER A 296 10.63 -3.30 -0.10
N GLN A 297 11.71 -2.52 -0.03
CA GLN A 297 12.92 -2.88 0.72
C GLN A 297 12.78 -2.64 2.23
N LEU A 298 11.87 -1.77 2.63
CA LEU A 298 11.81 -1.27 3.99
C LEU A 298 10.93 -2.15 4.87
N GLY A 299 11.54 -2.71 5.92
CA GLY A 299 10.83 -3.37 7.01
C GLY A 299 9.88 -4.47 6.54
N PHE A 300 8.66 -4.44 7.08
CA PHE A 300 7.62 -5.43 6.84
C PHE A 300 6.61 -5.03 5.76
N ILE A 301 6.90 -3.94 5.05
CA ILE A 301 6.00 -3.33 4.06
C ILE A 301 6.02 -4.12 2.76
N GLY A 302 4.84 -4.33 2.19
CA GLY A 302 4.69 -4.90 0.85
C GLY A 302 5.21 -6.34 0.76
N LYS A 303 5.02 -7.13 1.84
CA LYS A 303 5.36 -8.55 1.85
C LYS A 303 4.12 -9.36 1.49
N MET A 304 4.17 -9.99 0.33
CA MET A 304 3.10 -10.86 -0.15
C MET A 304 3.44 -12.32 0.14
N PHE A 305 2.42 -13.03 0.64
CA PHE A 305 2.43 -14.44 0.95
C PHE A 305 1.24 -15.11 0.28
N LYS A 306 1.31 -16.42 0.04
CA LYS A 306 0.11 -17.20 -0.25
C LYS A 306 -0.67 -17.37 1.05
N SER A 307 -1.98 -17.15 1.01
CA SER A 307 -2.80 -17.26 2.22
C SER A 307 -2.76 -18.67 2.84
N LEU A 308 -2.58 -19.69 2.01
CA LEU A 308 -2.41 -21.08 2.45
C LEU A 308 -1.16 -21.29 3.31
N ASP A 309 -0.10 -20.51 3.09
CA ASP A 309 1.17 -20.61 3.84
C ASP A 309 1.14 -19.80 5.15
N LEU A 310 0.09 -19.00 5.39
CA LEU A 310 0.02 -18.15 6.58
C LEU A 310 -0.02 -18.95 7.88
N SER A 311 -0.60 -20.15 7.91
CA SER A 311 -0.61 -20.99 9.12
C SER A 311 0.81 -21.31 9.58
N LEU A 312 1.68 -21.73 8.66
CA LEU A 312 3.09 -22.01 8.94
C LEU A 312 3.82 -20.75 9.43
N ILE A 313 3.57 -19.61 8.79
CA ILE A 313 4.21 -18.34 9.14
C ILE A 313 3.78 -17.90 10.53
N VAL A 314 2.46 -17.91 10.81
CA VAL A 314 1.89 -17.55 12.11
C VAL A 314 2.42 -18.46 13.20
N GLU A 315 2.43 -19.78 12.99
CA GLU A 315 2.93 -20.75 13.97
C GLU A 315 4.40 -20.48 14.30
N PHE A 316 5.26 -20.28 13.28
CA PHE A 316 6.66 -19.96 13.51
C PHE A 316 6.85 -18.64 14.27
N ILE A 317 6.06 -17.60 13.96
CA ILE A 317 6.11 -16.33 14.69
C ILE A 317 5.71 -16.56 16.15
N LEU A 318 4.62 -17.30 16.40
CA LEU A 318 4.13 -17.62 17.75
C LEU A 318 5.11 -18.48 18.56
N MET A 319 5.96 -19.29 17.94
CA MET A 319 7.02 -20.01 18.65
C MET A 319 8.04 -19.06 19.31
N PHE A 320 8.34 -17.91 18.67
CA PHE A 320 9.45 -17.03 19.04
C PHE A 320 9.04 -15.56 19.23
N TYR A 321 7.75 -15.30 19.43
CA TYR A 321 7.20 -13.93 19.44
C TYR A 321 7.79 -13.04 20.54
N LYS A 322 8.28 -13.63 21.65
CA LYS A 322 8.97 -12.92 22.74
C LYS A 322 10.45 -12.70 22.45
N ASP A 323 11.05 -13.52 21.59
CA ASP A 323 12.50 -13.63 21.49
C ASP A 323 13.11 -12.72 20.43
N LYS A 324 12.42 -12.50 19.30
CA LYS A 324 12.95 -11.69 18.19
C LYS A 324 11.87 -10.80 17.56
N PRO A 325 12.25 -9.66 16.95
CA PRO A 325 11.32 -8.85 16.16
C PRO A 325 10.94 -9.56 14.85
N ILE A 326 9.83 -9.14 14.24
CA ILE A 326 9.22 -9.82 13.09
C ILE A 326 10.15 -10.00 11.88
N ASP A 327 10.94 -8.97 11.55
CA ASP A 327 11.81 -8.99 10.36
C ASP A 327 12.87 -10.10 10.49
N TRP A 328 13.35 -10.29 11.72
CA TRP A 328 14.33 -11.32 12.02
C TRP A 328 13.66 -12.69 11.98
N LEU A 329 12.45 -12.82 12.53
CA LEU A 329 11.71 -14.08 12.48
C LEU A 329 11.48 -14.54 11.05
N LEU A 330 11.05 -13.66 10.13
CA LEU A 330 10.92 -14.03 8.72
C LEU A 330 12.24 -14.47 8.09
N ASP A 331 13.34 -13.75 8.36
CA ASP A 331 14.65 -14.16 7.85
C ASP A 331 15.10 -15.52 8.43
N HIS A 332 14.74 -15.82 9.67
CA HIS A 332 15.00 -17.12 10.30
C HIS A 332 14.14 -18.24 9.69
N ILE A 333 12.89 -17.98 9.29
CA ILE A 333 12.08 -18.97 8.54
C ILE A 333 12.84 -19.40 7.28
N LEU A 334 13.33 -18.42 6.52
CA LEU A 334 14.08 -18.70 5.29
C LEU A 334 15.41 -19.40 5.60
N TRP A 335 16.11 -18.98 6.66
CA TRP A 335 17.35 -19.63 7.06
C TRP A 335 17.14 -21.12 7.39
N VAL A 336 16.14 -21.43 8.21
CA VAL A 336 15.81 -22.81 8.61
C VAL A 336 15.40 -23.65 7.40
N LYS A 337 14.69 -23.06 6.43
CA LYS A 337 14.22 -23.80 5.24
C LYS A 337 15.32 -24.14 4.24
N VAL A 338 16.28 -23.24 3.98
CA VAL A 338 17.18 -23.41 2.83
C VAL A 338 18.66 -23.18 3.07
N CYS A 339 19.07 -22.67 4.25
CA CYS A 339 20.47 -22.46 4.52
C CYS A 339 21.12 -23.74 5.05
N ASN A 340 22.17 -24.18 4.35
CA ASN A 340 22.99 -25.31 4.79
C ASN A 340 24.03 -24.79 5.81
N PRO A 341 24.04 -25.30 7.07
CA PRO A 341 24.99 -24.89 8.10
C PRO A 341 26.48 -25.11 7.75
N GLU A 342 26.77 -26.04 6.84
CA GLU A 342 28.14 -26.38 6.40
C GLU A 342 28.64 -25.46 5.27
N LYS A 343 27.80 -24.56 4.76
CA LYS A 343 28.14 -23.64 3.67
C LYS A 343 28.25 -22.20 4.14
N ASP A 344 28.86 -21.38 3.29
CA ASP A 344 29.11 -19.97 3.58
C ASP A 344 27.84 -19.12 3.51
N ALA A 345 27.93 -17.90 4.06
CA ALA A 345 26.82 -16.95 4.08
C ALA A 345 26.32 -16.60 2.66
N LYS A 346 27.22 -16.51 1.67
CA LYS A 346 26.83 -16.21 0.28
C LYS A 346 25.96 -17.30 -0.33
N HIS A 347 26.26 -18.57 -0.03
CA HIS A 347 25.38 -19.67 -0.42
C HIS A 347 24.00 -19.50 0.20
N CYS A 348 23.92 -19.25 1.51
CA CYS A 348 22.65 -19.04 2.22
C CYS A 348 21.86 -17.86 1.62
N ASP A 349 22.49 -16.71 1.38
CA ASP A 349 21.85 -15.54 0.79
C ASP A 349 21.27 -15.83 -0.61
N ARG A 350 22.01 -16.58 -1.44
CA ARG A 350 21.53 -17.01 -2.75
C ARG A 350 20.32 -17.94 -2.64
N GLN A 351 20.33 -18.88 -1.70
CA GLN A 351 19.18 -19.77 -1.50
C GLN A 351 17.96 -19.01 -0.99
N LYS A 352 18.15 -18.10 -0.02
CA LYS A 352 17.09 -17.23 0.48
C LYS A 352 16.48 -16.38 -0.65
N ALA A 353 17.30 -15.86 -1.56
CA ALA A 353 16.84 -15.06 -2.70
C ALA A 353 15.93 -15.82 -3.68
N ASN A 354 15.98 -17.15 -3.71
CA ASN A 354 15.07 -17.97 -4.53
C ASN A 354 13.66 -18.08 -3.91
N LEU A 355 13.54 -17.99 -2.58
CA LEU A 355 12.24 -18.01 -1.89
C LEU A 355 11.70 -16.61 -1.57
N ARG A 356 12.60 -15.64 -1.39
CA ARG A 356 12.30 -14.23 -1.14
C ARG A 356 12.64 -13.42 -2.39
N ILE A 357 11.67 -13.33 -3.29
CA ILE A 357 11.84 -12.71 -4.60
C ILE A 357 11.37 -11.27 -4.53
N ARG A 358 12.25 -10.35 -4.93
CA ARG A 358 11.99 -8.91 -4.83
C ARG A 358 11.60 -8.31 -6.17
N PHE A 359 10.48 -7.61 -6.20
CA PHE A 359 10.07 -6.77 -7.31
C PHE A 359 10.83 -5.44 -7.32
N LYS A 360 11.17 -4.95 -8.51
CA LYS A 360 11.79 -3.63 -8.71
C LYS A 360 11.13 -2.94 -9.90
N PRO A 361 10.78 -1.64 -9.79
CA PRO A 361 10.98 -0.74 -8.64
C PRO A 361 9.98 -0.99 -7.50
N SER A 362 10.29 -0.53 -6.28
CA SER A 362 9.38 -0.69 -5.13
C SER A 362 8.02 -0.01 -5.40
N LEU A 363 6.92 -0.62 -4.96
CA LEU A 363 5.54 -0.14 -5.17
C LEU A 363 5.00 0.69 -4.01
N PHE A 364 5.64 0.63 -2.85
CA PHE A 364 5.25 1.34 -1.65
C PHE A 364 6.41 2.18 -1.11
N GLN A 365 6.08 3.37 -0.62
CA GLN A 365 7.01 4.27 0.04
C GLN A 365 6.54 4.51 1.46
N HIS A 366 7.42 4.26 2.43
CA HIS A 366 7.18 4.65 3.82
C HIS A 366 7.28 6.17 3.95
N VAL A 367 6.27 6.76 4.59
CA VAL A 367 6.08 8.21 4.69
C VAL A 367 5.94 8.71 6.12
N GLY A 368 5.82 7.80 7.10
CA GLY A 368 5.78 8.14 8.52
C GLY A 368 7.08 8.78 8.99
N THR A 369 7.03 10.02 9.46
CA THR A 369 8.18 10.69 10.10
C THR A 369 8.29 10.31 11.58
N HIS A 370 7.15 10.04 12.23
CA HIS A 370 7.06 9.57 13.61
C HIS A 370 6.79 8.06 13.65
N SER A 371 7.73 7.32 14.21
CA SER A 371 7.61 5.87 14.38
C SER A 371 6.48 5.51 15.34
N SER A 372 5.93 4.33 15.15
CA SER A 372 5.07 3.63 16.12
C SER A 372 5.77 3.30 17.44
N LEU A 373 7.10 3.42 17.53
CA LEU A 373 7.85 3.42 18.79
C LEU A 373 8.05 4.87 19.27
N ALA A 374 7.53 5.19 20.45
CA ALA A 374 7.56 6.53 21.03
C ALA A 374 8.98 7.13 21.04
N GLY A 375 9.10 8.38 20.59
CA GLY A 375 10.36 9.14 20.55
C GLY A 375 11.29 8.81 19.39
N LYS A 376 10.98 7.84 18.52
CA LYS A 376 11.82 7.51 17.35
C LYS A 376 11.33 8.23 16.08
N ILE A 377 12.18 9.10 15.53
CA ILE A 377 11.95 9.73 14.23
C ILE A 377 12.51 8.81 13.14
N GLN A 378 11.67 8.44 12.17
CA GLN A 378 12.02 7.52 11.10
C GLN A 378 12.15 8.30 9.78
N LYS A 379 13.38 8.51 9.29
CA LYS A 379 13.67 9.24 8.05
C LYS A 379 14.03 8.34 6.86
N LEU A 380 13.92 7.02 7.00
CA LEU A 380 14.31 6.09 5.94
C LEU A 380 13.30 6.16 4.78
N LYS A 381 13.83 6.30 3.57
CA LYS A 381 13.07 6.19 2.31
C LYS A 381 13.54 4.98 1.52
N ASP A 382 12.64 4.39 0.75
CA ASP A 382 12.97 3.22 -0.06
C ASP A 382 13.76 3.68 -1.29
N LYS A 383 15.00 3.20 -1.40
CA LYS A 383 15.94 3.64 -2.44
C LYS A 383 15.44 3.30 -3.85
N ASP A 384 14.64 2.25 -3.97
CA ASP A 384 14.16 1.71 -5.25
C ASP A 384 12.73 2.16 -5.57
N PHE A 385 12.10 3.02 -4.74
CA PHE A 385 10.75 3.55 -5.02
C PHE A 385 10.72 4.52 -6.21
N GLY A 386 11.88 5.05 -6.62
CA GLY A 386 11.98 5.98 -7.75
C GLY A 386 11.34 7.33 -7.45
N LYS A 387 12.09 8.43 -7.65
CA LYS A 387 11.60 9.80 -7.37
C LYS A 387 10.43 10.25 -8.26
N HIS A 388 10.09 9.48 -9.30
CA HIS A 388 9.23 9.90 -10.41
C HIS A 388 7.81 9.33 -10.39
N ALA A 389 7.46 8.44 -9.44
CA ALA A 389 6.33 7.53 -9.63
C ALA A 389 4.98 7.93 -8.99
N LEU A 390 4.89 9.09 -8.31
CA LEU A 390 3.66 9.53 -7.63
C LEU A 390 2.88 10.63 -8.37
N ARG A 391 3.40 11.16 -9.48
CA ARG A 391 2.76 12.28 -10.20
C ARG A 391 2.15 11.74 -11.49
N LYS A 392 0.82 11.82 -11.65
CA LYS A 392 0.13 11.56 -12.94
C LYS A 392 0.86 12.34 -14.04
N GLU A 393 1.29 11.66 -15.10
CA GLU A 393 1.98 12.27 -16.23
C GLU A 393 1.09 13.38 -16.81
N HIS A 394 1.54 14.63 -16.67
CA HIS A 394 0.87 15.80 -17.20
C HIS A 394 1.90 16.91 -17.41
N VAL A 395 1.79 17.60 -18.55
CA VAL A 395 2.65 18.73 -18.89
C VAL A 395 1.81 20.00 -18.75
N ASN A 396 2.19 20.88 -17.83
CA ASN A 396 1.52 22.16 -17.66
C ASN A 396 1.73 23.04 -18.91
N PRO A 397 0.75 23.87 -19.31
CA PRO A 397 0.89 24.76 -20.46
C PRO A 397 2.09 25.71 -20.29
N PRO A 398 2.79 26.11 -21.36
CA PRO A 398 3.89 27.06 -21.26
C PRO A 398 3.44 28.39 -20.63
N ALA A 399 4.09 28.77 -19.53
CA ALA A 399 3.77 29.97 -18.77
C ALA A 399 5.03 30.60 -18.17
N GLU A 400 4.99 31.93 -18.03
CA GLU A 400 5.85 32.68 -17.13
C GLU A 400 5.30 32.54 -15.70
N VAL A 401 6.12 32.01 -14.79
CA VAL A 401 5.74 31.87 -13.39
C VAL A 401 6.37 32.98 -12.56
N SER A 402 5.60 33.57 -11.66
CA SER A 402 6.06 34.68 -10.81
C SER A 402 5.40 34.60 -9.43
N THR A 403 6.09 35.05 -8.40
CA THR A 403 5.56 35.09 -7.03
C THR A 403 6.15 36.28 -6.28
N SER A 404 5.40 36.83 -5.33
CA SER A 404 5.91 37.81 -4.36
C SER A 404 6.65 37.14 -3.19
N LEU A 405 6.49 35.83 -3.02
CA LEU A 405 7.03 35.09 -1.90
C LEU A 405 8.55 34.91 -2.03
N LYS A 406 9.23 34.99 -0.89
CA LYS A 406 10.66 34.71 -0.84
C LYS A 406 10.90 33.20 -0.89
N THR A 407 11.57 32.75 -1.94
CA THR A 407 11.93 31.34 -2.12
C THR A 407 12.96 30.87 -1.09
N TYR A 408 12.77 29.66 -0.58
CA TYR A 408 13.74 28.97 0.27
C TYR A 408 14.71 28.14 -0.57
N GLN A 409 16.01 28.46 -0.46
CA GLN A 409 17.09 27.75 -1.14
C GLN A 409 16.86 27.56 -2.66
N HIS A 410 16.83 26.32 -3.12
CA HIS A 410 16.78 25.92 -4.53
C HIS A 410 15.39 25.41 -4.96
N PHE A 411 14.38 25.51 -4.08
CA PHE A 411 13.01 25.01 -4.29
C PHE A 411 12.13 26.08 -4.95
N THR A 412 12.42 26.38 -6.23
CA THR A 412 11.80 27.50 -6.93
C THR A 412 10.44 27.16 -7.55
N LEU A 413 9.66 28.19 -7.87
CA LEU A 413 8.33 28.03 -8.48
C LEU A 413 8.42 27.42 -9.88
N GLU A 414 9.46 27.76 -10.63
CA GLU A 414 9.74 27.21 -11.96
C GLU A 414 9.90 25.68 -11.90
N LYS A 415 10.67 25.19 -10.92
CA LYS A 415 10.85 23.73 -10.73
C LYS A 415 9.56 23.03 -10.33
N ALA A 416 8.72 23.67 -9.52
CA ALA A 416 7.40 23.14 -9.18
C ALA A 416 6.48 23.07 -10.41
N TYR A 417 6.49 24.12 -11.24
CA TYR A 417 5.66 24.22 -12.44
C TYR A 417 6.06 23.21 -13.52
N LEU A 418 7.37 23.05 -13.72
CA LEU A 418 7.99 22.06 -14.60
C LEU A 418 7.97 20.63 -14.02
N ARG A 419 7.50 20.49 -12.76
CA ARG A 419 7.42 19.22 -12.02
C ARG A 419 8.76 18.53 -11.79
N GLU A 420 9.85 19.28 -11.86
CA GLU A 420 11.20 18.83 -11.49
C GLU A 420 11.35 18.68 -9.98
N ASP A 421 10.69 19.55 -9.20
CA ASP A 421 10.74 19.57 -7.73
C ASP A 421 9.42 20.12 -7.14
N PHE A 422 9.46 20.75 -5.98
CA PHE A 422 8.37 21.54 -5.38
C PHE A 422 8.82 22.99 -5.09
N PHE A 423 7.85 23.86 -4.83
CA PHE A 423 8.12 25.24 -4.44
C PHE A 423 8.05 25.34 -2.92
N TRP A 424 9.07 25.90 -2.29
CA TRP A 424 9.12 26.14 -0.84
C TRP A 424 9.45 27.60 -0.59
N ALA A 425 8.59 28.28 0.14
CA ALA A 425 8.73 29.70 0.42
C ALA A 425 8.59 29.98 1.91
N PHE A 426 9.18 31.10 2.34
CA PHE A 426 8.99 31.62 3.69
C PHE A 426 7.52 32.00 3.95
N THR A 427 7.23 32.29 5.21
CA THR A 427 5.91 32.67 5.71
C THR A 427 5.24 33.75 4.84
N PRO A 428 4.07 33.46 4.23
CA PRO A 428 3.34 34.43 3.42
C PRO A 428 2.58 35.45 4.27
N THR A 429 2.37 36.62 3.68
CA THR A 429 1.60 37.74 4.22
C THR A 429 0.35 37.99 3.37
N ALA A 430 -0.66 38.65 3.94
CA ALA A 430 -1.88 39.00 3.22
C ALA A 430 -1.54 39.87 1.99
N GLY A 431 -2.03 39.46 0.82
CA GLY A 431 -1.74 40.09 -0.47
C GLY A 431 -0.60 39.45 -1.26
N ASP A 432 0.13 38.48 -0.68
CA ASP A 432 1.10 37.70 -1.44
C ASP A 432 0.43 36.84 -2.52
N PHE A 433 1.17 36.58 -3.61
CA PHE A 433 0.63 35.84 -4.75
C PHE A 433 1.61 34.85 -5.37
N ILE A 434 1.04 33.85 -6.05
CA ILE A 434 1.72 32.96 -6.98
C ILE A 434 0.95 33.04 -8.30
N ARG A 435 1.61 33.44 -9.40
CA ARG A 435 0.97 33.75 -10.68
C ARG A 435 1.60 32.96 -11.82
N PHE A 436 0.74 32.38 -12.64
CA PHE A 436 1.07 31.63 -13.86
C PHE A 436 0.49 32.41 -15.05
N ARG A 437 1.33 33.15 -15.78
CA ARG A 437 0.92 33.92 -16.96
C ARG A 437 1.24 33.12 -18.21
N PHE A 438 0.23 32.75 -18.98
CA PHE A 438 0.42 31.93 -20.17
C PHE A 438 1.05 32.75 -21.30
N PHE A 439 1.99 32.16 -22.05
CA PHE A 439 2.60 32.86 -23.20
C PHE A 439 1.61 33.12 -24.34
N LYS A 440 0.53 32.34 -24.40
CA LYS A 440 -0.59 32.52 -25.32
C LYS A 440 -1.90 32.32 -24.54
N PRO A 441 -2.93 33.12 -24.78
CA PRO A 441 -4.25 32.90 -24.18
C PRO A 441 -4.77 31.50 -24.50
N LEU A 442 -5.25 30.79 -23.47
CA LEU A 442 -5.64 29.40 -23.61
C LEU A 442 -6.86 29.05 -22.75
N ARG A 443 -7.71 28.18 -23.29
CA ARG A 443 -8.87 27.65 -22.56
C ARG A 443 -8.40 26.57 -21.60
N ILE A 444 -8.75 26.71 -20.33
CA ILE A 444 -8.45 25.73 -19.28
C ILE A 444 -9.74 24.96 -19.00
N GLU A 445 -9.61 23.64 -18.85
CA GLU A 445 -10.71 22.76 -18.46
C GLU A 445 -10.72 22.56 -16.94
N ARG A 446 -9.55 22.31 -16.36
CA ARG A 446 -9.43 21.94 -14.94
C ARG A 446 -8.12 22.44 -14.34
N PHE A 447 -8.17 22.77 -13.06
CA PHE A 447 -6.97 23.02 -12.26
C PHE A 447 -6.94 22.13 -11.01
N PHE A 448 -5.74 21.84 -10.55
CA PHE A 448 -5.49 21.18 -9.27
C PHE A 448 -4.17 21.69 -8.70
N PHE A 449 -4.21 22.15 -7.46
CA PHE A 449 -3.06 22.62 -6.69
C PHE A 449 -3.03 21.90 -5.35
N ARG A 450 -1.86 21.38 -4.97
CA ARG A 450 -1.62 20.78 -3.65
C ARG A 450 -0.52 21.54 -2.93
N SER A 451 -0.80 21.87 -1.69
CA SER A 451 0.10 22.52 -0.76
C SER A 451 0.43 21.62 0.43
N GLY A 452 1.60 21.82 1.02
CA GLY A 452 2.23 20.88 1.94
C GLY A 452 2.92 19.74 1.21
N ASN A 453 3.86 19.11 1.89
CA ASN A 453 4.43 17.84 1.44
C ASN A 453 4.55 16.90 2.63
N ILE A 454 5.10 15.72 2.37
CA ILE A 454 5.16 14.66 3.37
C ILE A 454 6.21 14.91 4.46
N GLU A 455 7.23 15.71 4.15
CA GLU A 455 8.29 16.08 5.09
C GLU A 455 7.84 17.22 6.00
N HIS A 456 6.98 18.09 5.49
CA HIS A 456 6.46 19.30 6.11
C HIS A 456 4.94 19.40 5.86
N PRO A 457 4.12 18.59 6.56
CA PRO A 457 2.67 18.53 6.33
C PRO A 457 1.95 19.80 6.79
N GLU A 458 2.57 20.60 7.66
CA GLU A 458 2.01 21.86 8.15
C GLU A 458 2.35 23.05 7.24
N ASP A 459 3.31 22.92 6.32
CA ASP A 459 3.71 23.99 5.41
C ASP A 459 2.70 24.13 4.26
N LYS A 460 1.48 24.54 4.60
CA LYS A 460 0.31 24.59 3.72
C LYS A 460 -0.16 26.03 3.48
N LEU A 461 -0.75 26.24 2.32
CA LEU A 461 -1.52 27.43 2.00
C LEU A 461 -2.86 27.38 2.75
N PHE A 462 -3.09 28.41 3.57
CA PHE A 462 -4.33 28.66 4.27
C PHE A 462 -5.00 29.90 3.69
N ASN A 463 -6.33 29.89 3.63
CA ASN A 463 -7.13 31.04 3.21
C ASN A 463 -6.63 31.70 1.92
N THR A 464 -6.33 30.86 0.92
CA THR A 464 -5.81 31.25 -0.38
C THR A 464 -6.86 30.96 -1.45
N THR A 465 -7.09 31.92 -2.33
CA THR A 465 -8.07 31.82 -3.43
C THR A 465 -7.38 31.45 -4.73
N VAL A 466 -8.12 30.79 -5.63
CA VAL A 466 -7.71 30.54 -7.02
C VAL A 466 -8.47 31.51 -7.89
N GLU A 467 -7.74 32.31 -8.65
CA GLU A 467 -8.25 33.42 -9.46
C GLU A 467 -7.76 33.29 -10.90
N VAL A 468 -8.59 33.68 -11.87
CA VAL A 468 -8.25 33.65 -13.30
C VAL A 468 -8.43 35.00 -13.97
N LEU A 469 -7.61 35.27 -14.98
CA LEU A 469 -7.68 36.49 -15.78
C LEU A 469 -8.09 36.13 -17.21
N PRO A 470 -9.32 36.48 -17.65
CA PRO A 470 -9.74 36.35 -19.05
C PRO A 470 -8.95 37.27 -19.99
N PHE A 471 -8.66 36.80 -21.20
CA PHE A 471 -7.95 37.60 -22.22
C PHE A 471 -8.82 38.69 -22.84
N ASP A 472 -10.06 38.36 -23.23
CA ASP A 472 -11.01 39.32 -23.75
C ASP A 472 -11.84 39.91 -22.61
N SER A 473 -11.46 41.11 -22.15
CA SER A 473 -12.24 41.90 -21.20
C SER A 473 -13.56 42.42 -21.80
N LEU A 474 -13.75 42.29 -23.12
CA LEU A 474 -14.87 42.84 -23.89
C LEU A 474 -16.15 41.99 -23.89
N GLN A 475 -16.19 40.86 -23.18
CA GLN A 475 -17.46 40.20 -22.85
C GLN A 475 -18.15 40.82 -21.62
N SER A 476 -17.60 41.92 -21.07
CA SER A 476 -18.12 42.64 -19.88
C SER A 476 -19.56 43.13 -20.01
N ASP A 477 -20.09 43.31 -21.22
CA ASP A 477 -21.40 43.93 -21.43
C ASP A 477 -22.48 42.91 -21.84
N LYS A 478 -22.15 41.62 -21.98
CA LYS A 478 -23.11 40.56 -22.36
C LYS A 478 -23.45 39.58 -21.24
N GLU A 479 -22.81 39.67 -20.08
CA GLU A 479 -23.14 38.84 -18.90
C GLU A 479 -24.35 39.36 -18.10
N THR A 480 -24.99 40.46 -18.55
CA THR A 480 -26.22 41.01 -17.91
C THR A 480 -27.50 40.79 -18.72
N LEU A 481 -27.49 40.04 -19.83
CA LEU A 481 -28.71 39.77 -20.60
C LEU A 481 -28.77 38.34 -21.12
N GLN A 482 -29.23 37.43 -20.27
CA GLN A 482 -30.09 36.29 -20.66
C GLN A 482 -30.90 35.82 -19.44
N GLU A 483 -32.04 36.49 -19.18
CA GLU A 483 -33.11 35.91 -18.36
C GLU A 483 -33.76 34.77 -19.17
N GLY A 484 -33.37 33.53 -18.85
CA GLY A 484 -33.88 32.35 -19.53
C GLY A 484 -33.42 31.03 -18.93
N ARG A 485 -33.88 30.71 -17.71
CA ARG A 485 -33.85 29.39 -17.04
C ARG A 485 -32.46 28.75 -16.79
N GLY A 486 -31.92 28.99 -15.59
CA GLY A 486 -30.86 28.17 -14.97
C GLY A 486 -29.86 29.01 -14.18
N THR A 487 -29.92 28.95 -12.84
CA THR A 487 -29.06 29.58 -11.83
C THR A 487 -27.76 30.26 -12.32
N ALA A 488 -27.76 31.59 -12.43
CA ALA A 488 -26.56 32.38 -12.71
C ALA A 488 -25.60 32.36 -11.50
N VAL A 489 -24.44 31.72 -11.66
CA VAL A 489 -23.37 31.75 -10.66
C VAL A 489 -22.71 33.13 -10.73
N ARG A 490 -22.90 33.97 -9.70
CA ARG A 490 -22.17 35.23 -9.57
C ARG A 490 -20.74 34.93 -9.12
N TYR A 491 -19.78 35.01 -10.03
CA TYR A 491 -18.37 34.98 -9.67
C TYR A 491 -17.92 36.32 -9.09
N HIS A 492 -17.07 36.29 -8.07
CA HIS A 492 -16.50 37.50 -7.49
C HIS A 492 -15.34 38.00 -8.36
N ARG A 493 -15.42 39.26 -8.79
CA ARG A 493 -14.39 39.91 -9.62
C ARG A 493 -13.58 40.89 -8.79
N THR A 494 -12.27 40.77 -8.84
CA THR A 494 -11.34 41.66 -8.15
C THR A 494 -11.14 42.96 -8.96
N ALA A 495 -10.66 44.01 -8.30
CA ALA A 495 -10.47 45.33 -8.92
C ALA A 495 -9.45 45.33 -10.07
N ASP A 496 -8.51 44.38 -10.07
CA ASP A 496 -7.50 44.18 -11.11
C ASP A 496 -7.95 43.22 -12.23
N GLY A 497 -9.25 42.89 -12.26
CA GLY A 497 -9.88 42.18 -13.37
C GLY A 497 -9.90 40.66 -13.27
N TYR A 498 -9.29 40.07 -12.24
CA TYR A 498 -9.33 38.63 -11.99
C TYR A 498 -10.71 38.18 -11.47
N ILE A 499 -11.03 36.92 -11.70
CA ILE A 499 -12.27 36.26 -11.29
C ILE A 499 -11.91 35.12 -10.34
N GLN A 500 -12.49 35.11 -9.15
CA GLN A 500 -12.29 34.03 -8.18
C GLN A 500 -13.09 32.79 -8.58
N ILE A 501 -12.42 31.66 -8.77
CA ILE A 501 -13.01 30.39 -9.22
C ILE A 501 -12.86 29.24 -8.22
N GLY A 502 -12.07 29.43 -7.15
CA GLY A 502 -11.88 28.41 -6.12
C GLY A 502 -11.15 28.94 -4.89
N SER A 503 -10.98 28.05 -3.91
CA SER A 503 -10.19 28.32 -2.70
C SER A 503 -9.54 27.05 -2.18
N PHE A 504 -8.45 27.23 -1.42
CA PHE A 504 -7.78 26.13 -0.76
C PHE A 504 -8.58 25.65 0.46
N SER A 505 -8.80 24.34 0.53
CA SER A 505 -9.35 23.65 1.69
C SER A 505 -8.41 22.51 2.07
N LYS A 506 -7.95 22.49 3.32
CA LYS A 506 -7.00 21.49 3.86
C LYS A 506 -5.75 21.30 2.99
N GLY A 507 -5.24 22.38 2.39
CA GLY A 507 -4.05 22.36 1.55
C GLY A 507 -4.28 21.90 0.10
N VAL A 508 -5.53 21.73 -0.35
CA VAL A 508 -5.85 21.38 -1.75
C VAL A 508 -6.82 22.40 -2.33
N ALA A 509 -6.60 22.78 -3.59
CA ALA A 509 -7.56 23.51 -4.39
C ALA A 509 -7.72 22.83 -5.75
N GLU A 510 -8.93 22.39 -6.07
CA GLU A 510 -9.25 21.77 -7.35
C GLU A 510 -10.61 22.23 -7.86
N GLY A 511 -10.78 22.27 -9.18
CA GLY A 511 -12.02 22.68 -9.79
C GLY A 511 -11.97 22.68 -11.31
N GLU A 512 -13.16 22.71 -11.92
CA GLU A 512 -13.35 22.95 -13.34
C GLU A 512 -13.42 24.46 -13.60
N VAL A 513 -12.91 24.88 -14.76
CA VAL A 513 -12.97 26.28 -15.19
C VAL A 513 -14.16 26.45 -16.12
N ASP A 514 -15.05 27.40 -15.79
CA ASP A 514 -16.25 27.65 -16.59
C ASP A 514 -15.85 28.05 -18.03
N PRO A 515 -16.33 27.33 -19.06
CA PRO A 515 -16.02 27.63 -20.46
C PRO A 515 -16.44 29.04 -20.92
N SER A 516 -17.40 29.67 -20.22
CA SER A 516 -17.87 31.03 -20.51
C SER A 516 -16.78 32.08 -20.36
N PHE A 517 -15.77 31.85 -19.51
CA PHE A 517 -14.64 32.78 -19.35
C PHE A 517 -13.74 32.89 -20.59
N GLY A 518 -13.89 31.97 -21.55
CA GLY A 518 -13.11 31.98 -22.78
C GLY A 518 -11.61 31.71 -22.54
N PRO A 519 -10.73 32.19 -23.45
CA PRO A 519 -9.29 32.06 -23.28
C PRO A 519 -8.78 32.87 -22.08
N LEU A 520 -7.97 32.25 -21.23
CA LEU A 520 -7.36 32.89 -20.07
C LEU A 520 -5.93 33.35 -20.36
N GLU A 521 -5.56 34.53 -19.85
CA GLU A 521 -4.21 35.06 -19.86
C GLU A 521 -3.39 34.56 -18.66
N ALA A 522 -4.00 34.42 -17.49
CA ALA A 522 -3.30 34.00 -16.28
C ALA A 522 -4.17 33.26 -15.26
N ILE A 523 -3.52 32.47 -14.40
CA ILE A 523 -4.07 31.96 -13.14
C ILE A 523 -3.23 32.51 -11.99
N ARG A 524 -3.86 32.94 -10.90
CA ARG A 524 -3.21 33.43 -9.69
C ARG A 524 -3.76 32.71 -8.46
N LEU A 525 -2.85 32.31 -7.57
CA LEU A 525 -3.16 31.97 -6.18
C LEU A 525 -2.96 33.24 -5.35
N SER A 526 -4.00 33.69 -4.66
CA SER A 526 -4.00 34.96 -3.92
C SER A 526 -4.21 34.69 -2.42
N ILE A 527 -3.23 35.07 -1.60
CA ILE A 527 -3.22 34.79 -0.17
C ILE A 527 -3.96 35.90 0.56
N GLN A 528 -5.07 35.55 1.22
CA GLN A 528 -6.00 36.53 1.80
C GLN A 528 -5.64 36.97 3.22
N THR A 529 -4.90 36.15 3.95
CA THR A 529 -4.50 36.41 5.34
C THR A 529 -3.07 35.98 5.60
N ASP A 530 -2.43 36.61 6.58
CA ASP A 530 -1.12 36.19 7.08
C ASP A 530 -1.15 34.72 7.51
N SER A 531 -0.11 33.97 7.14
CA SER A 531 0.08 32.61 7.61
C SER A 531 1.07 32.59 8.78
N PRO A 532 0.88 31.73 9.79
CA PRO A 532 1.89 31.53 10.83
C PRO A 532 3.02 30.58 10.40
N VAL A 533 2.89 29.91 9.25
CA VAL A 533 3.78 28.85 8.79
C VAL A 533 4.32 29.13 7.39
N TRP A 534 5.45 28.50 7.07
CA TRP A 534 6.01 28.49 5.71
C TRP A 534 5.08 27.76 4.75
N ILE A 535 5.31 27.88 3.45
CA ILE A 535 4.43 27.23 2.46
C ILE A 535 5.21 26.37 1.49
N ILE A 536 4.63 25.21 1.21
CA ILE A 536 5.06 24.33 0.14
C ILE A 536 3.94 24.22 -0.87
N LEU A 537 4.24 24.39 -2.15
CA LEU A 537 3.35 24.04 -3.25
C LEU A 537 3.96 22.81 -3.96
N SER A 538 3.38 21.64 -3.69
CA SER A 538 3.93 20.34 -4.04
C SER A 538 3.44 19.81 -5.38
N GLU A 539 2.23 20.19 -5.81
CA GLU A 539 1.67 19.79 -7.10
C GLU A 539 0.95 20.95 -7.77
N ILE A 540 1.26 21.14 -9.05
CA ILE A 540 0.59 22.08 -9.95
C ILE A 540 0.11 21.30 -11.17
N PHE A 541 -1.19 21.30 -11.39
CA PHE A 541 -1.83 20.67 -12.54
C PHE A 541 -2.81 21.64 -13.16
N ILE A 542 -2.55 22.02 -14.41
CA ILE A 542 -3.41 22.90 -15.20
C ILE A 542 -3.69 22.19 -16.52
N LYS A 543 -4.93 21.75 -16.74
CA LYS A 543 -5.33 21.04 -17.96
C LYS A 543 -5.91 22.03 -18.97
N LYS A 544 -5.25 22.15 -20.12
CA LYS A 544 -5.78 22.89 -21.27
C LYS A 544 -6.97 22.10 -21.85
N ALA A 545 -8.05 22.79 -22.22
CA ALA A 545 -9.11 22.20 -23.03
C ALA A 545 -8.58 21.87 -24.44
N GLU A 546 -9.01 20.74 -24.99
CA GLU A 546 -8.64 20.32 -26.36
C GLU A 546 -9.22 21.24 -27.44
#